data_AF-A0A4Y3KYB0-F1
#
_entry.id   AF-A0A4Y3KYB0-F1
#
_cell.length_a   1.000
_cell.length_b   1.000
_cell.length_c   1.000
_cell.angle_alpha   90.00
_cell.angle_beta   90.00
_cell.angle_gamma   90.00
#
_symmetry.space_group_name_H-M   'P 1'
#
loop_
_entity.id
_entity.type
_entity.pdbx_description
1 polymer ?
#
loop_
_entity_poly.entity_id
_entity_poly.type
_entity_poly.pdbx_seq_one_letter_code
_entity_poly.pdbx_strand_id
1 'polypeptide(L)'
;MHAEALERRRLAESTRARALLAEFVETARARDVPPVPLRAHSYDGRHRYRTPHEGWYLRRDEKVAVGTDGEYYVLGVPTSLRALLRGTTLVPQDPPLVIGAGGKDGESLDLPDALARALQR
;
A
#
# COMPACT_ATOMS: atom_id res chain seq x y z
N MET A 1 -4.78 20.70 -21.67
CA MET A 1 -6.22 20.29 -21.72
C MET A 1 -6.47 18.78 -21.74
N HIS A 2 -5.48 17.87 -21.76
CA HIS A 2 -5.72 16.41 -21.53
C HIS A 2 -5.23 15.92 -20.16
N ALA A 3 -4.27 16.60 -19.54
CA ALA A 3 -3.74 16.26 -18.22
C ALA A 3 -4.78 16.50 -17.09
N GLU A 4 -5.44 17.67 -17.07
CA GLU A 4 -6.40 18.03 -16.02
C GLU A 4 -7.65 17.13 -15.98
N ALA A 5 -8.14 16.67 -17.14
CA ALA A 5 -9.28 15.74 -17.21
C ALA A 5 -8.90 14.35 -16.70
N LEU A 6 -7.65 13.94 -16.89
CA LEU A 6 -7.12 12.68 -16.37
C LEU A 6 -6.92 12.75 -14.85
N GLU A 7 -6.43 13.87 -14.33
CA GLU A 7 -6.27 14.10 -12.89
C GLU A 7 -7.60 14.07 -12.14
N ARG A 8 -8.66 14.71 -12.68
CA ARG A 8 -9.99 14.64 -12.03
C ARG A 8 -10.55 13.21 -11.97
N ARG A 9 -10.33 12.40 -13.02
CA ARG A 9 -10.74 10.99 -13.02
C ARG A 9 -9.96 10.20 -11.99
N ARG A 10 -8.63 10.39 -11.93
CA ARG A 10 -7.76 9.77 -10.92
C ARG A 10 -8.17 10.11 -9.50
N LEU A 11 -8.55 11.35 -9.21
CA LEU A 11 -9.01 11.75 -7.86
C LEU A 11 -10.32 11.06 -7.46
N ALA A 12 -11.28 10.96 -8.38
CA ALA A 12 -12.51 10.22 -8.13
C ALA A 12 -12.25 8.72 -7.92
N GLU A 13 -11.31 8.16 -8.70
CA GLU A 13 -10.85 6.78 -8.56
C GLU A 13 -10.16 6.55 -7.20
N SER A 14 -9.24 7.41 -6.80
CA SER A 14 -8.57 7.34 -5.50
C SER A 14 -9.53 7.45 -4.32
N THR A 15 -10.56 8.28 -4.43
CA THR A 15 -11.58 8.41 -3.37
C THR A 15 -12.27 7.07 -3.14
N ARG A 16 -12.60 6.35 -4.21
CA ARG A 16 -13.19 5.02 -4.13
C ARG A 16 -12.21 4.00 -3.54
N ALA A 17 -10.94 4.06 -3.93
CA ALA A 17 -9.89 3.22 -3.36
C ALA A 17 -9.73 3.45 -1.85
N ARG A 18 -9.77 4.70 -1.38
CA ARG A 18 -9.72 5.05 0.06
C ARG A 18 -10.92 4.46 0.82
N ALA A 19 -12.12 4.52 0.24
CA ALA A 19 -13.31 3.90 0.84
C ALA A 19 -13.15 2.38 0.99
N LEU A 20 -12.61 1.70 -0.02
CA LEU A 20 -12.35 0.25 0.04
C LEU A 20 -11.31 -0.11 1.12
N LEU A 21 -10.27 0.72 1.30
CA LEU A 21 -9.28 0.52 2.35
C LEU A 21 -9.88 0.66 3.75
N ALA A 22 -10.71 1.68 3.95
CA ALA A 22 -11.42 1.88 5.22
C ALA A 22 -12.31 0.66 5.53
N GLU A 23 -13.10 0.21 4.56
CA GLU A 23 -13.96 -0.98 4.71
C GLU A 23 -13.13 -2.25 5.00
N PHE A 24 -11.98 -2.42 4.33
CA PHE A 24 -11.05 -3.51 4.63
C PHE A 24 -10.57 -3.44 6.08
N VAL A 25 -10.17 -2.27 6.58
CA VAL A 25 -9.67 -2.13 7.96
C VAL A 25 -10.76 -2.46 8.97
N GLU A 26 -11.98 -1.99 8.74
CA GLU A 26 -13.12 -2.36 9.58
C GLU A 26 -13.37 -3.87 9.54
N THR A 27 -13.32 -4.48 8.35
CA THR A 27 -13.49 -5.93 8.18
C THR A 27 -12.37 -6.73 8.84
N ALA A 28 -11.12 -6.29 8.70
CA ALA A 28 -9.95 -6.93 9.31
C ALA A 28 -10.04 -6.87 10.84
N ARG A 29 -10.44 -5.72 11.41
CA ARG A 29 -10.71 -5.58 12.84
C ARG A 29 -11.89 -6.45 13.28
N ALA A 30 -12.98 -6.48 12.52
CA ALA A 30 -14.14 -7.32 12.82
C ALA A 30 -13.82 -8.82 12.78
N ARG A 31 -12.82 -9.22 11.98
CA ARG A 31 -12.28 -10.58 11.89
C ARG A 31 -11.15 -10.87 12.89
N ASP A 32 -10.83 -9.92 13.78
CA ASP A 32 -9.74 -10.01 14.75
C ASP A 32 -8.37 -10.31 14.11
N VAL A 33 -8.15 -9.84 12.87
CA VAL A 33 -6.86 -10.03 12.19
C VAL A 33 -5.85 -9.07 12.82
N PRO A 34 -4.81 -9.56 13.52
CA PRO A 34 -3.88 -8.68 14.22
C PRO A 34 -3.07 -7.84 13.21
N PRO A 35 -2.97 -6.51 13.40
CA PRO A 35 -2.08 -5.70 12.59
C PRO A 35 -0.63 -6.08 12.87
N VAL A 36 0.21 -6.03 11.83
CA VAL A 36 1.64 -6.34 11.92
C VAL A 36 2.48 -5.08 11.66
N PRO A 37 3.68 -4.97 12.27
CA PRO A 37 4.56 -3.85 12.03
C PRO A 37 5.03 -3.83 10.57
N LEU A 38 4.73 -2.73 9.89
CA LEU A 38 5.07 -2.54 8.49
C LEU A 38 6.57 -2.31 8.35
N ARG A 39 7.17 -2.97 7.36
CA ARG A 39 8.60 -2.82 7.05
C ARG A 39 8.76 -2.35 5.63
N ALA A 40 9.45 -1.24 5.45
CA ALA A 40 9.81 -0.77 4.12
C ALA A 40 11.00 -1.58 3.59
N HIS A 41 11.18 -1.61 2.29
CA HIS A 41 12.34 -2.21 1.65
C HIS A 41 12.88 -1.31 0.54
N SER A 42 14.19 -1.38 0.32
CA SER A 42 14.83 -0.71 -0.82
C SER A 42 14.27 -1.27 -2.13
N TYR A 43 14.19 -0.47 -3.19
CA TYR A 43 13.76 -0.96 -4.52
C TYR A 43 14.54 -2.18 -5.02
N ASP A 44 15.81 -2.29 -4.65
CA ASP A 44 16.68 -3.43 -4.98
C ASP A 44 16.43 -4.68 -4.10
N GLY A 45 15.54 -4.60 -3.11
CA GLY A 45 15.19 -5.68 -2.19
C GLY A 45 16.26 -6.05 -1.15
N ARG A 46 17.49 -5.51 -1.27
CA ARG A 46 18.62 -5.83 -0.39
C ARG A 46 18.50 -5.33 1.05
N HIS A 47 17.77 -4.23 1.27
CA HIS A 47 17.66 -3.60 2.59
C HIS A 47 16.21 -3.52 3.04
N ARG A 48 15.98 -3.82 4.33
CA ARG A 48 14.70 -3.60 5.00
C ARG A 48 14.85 -2.50 6.03
N TYR A 49 13.85 -1.63 6.10
CA TYR A 49 13.78 -0.50 7.01
C TYR A 49 12.63 -0.71 7.98
N ARG A 50 12.91 -0.50 9.27
CA ARG A 50 11.86 -0.49 10.29
C ARG A 50 11.04 0.78 10.13
N THR A 51 9.72 0.65 10.23
CA THR A 51 8.79 1.77 10.23
C THR A 51 8.00 1.78 11.53
N PRO A 52 7.51 2.94 11.98
CA PRO A 52 6.66 3.04 13.15
C PRO A 52 5.18 2.70 12.86
N HIS A 53 4.83 2.32 11.63
CA HIS A 53 3.44 2.05 11.24
C HIS A 53 3.10 0.56 11.36
N GLU A 54 1.85 0.28 11.70
CA GLU A 54 1.30 -1.07 11.82
C GLU A 54 0.09 -1.21 10.89
N GLY A 55 -0.15 -2.42 10.39
CA GLY A 55 -1.23 -2.67 9.45
C GLY A 55 -1.15 -4.04 8.78
N TRP A 56 -1.71 -4.15 7.58
CA TRP A 56 -1.82 -5.40 6.84
C TRP A 56 -1.18 -5.29 5.46
N TYR A 57 -0.38 -6.29 5.10
CA TYR A 57 0.23 -6.36 3.76
C TYR A 57 -0.84 -6.74 2.74
N LEU A 58 -1.02 -5.89 1.73
CA LEU A 58 -2.01 -6.12 0.66
C LEU A 58 -1.51 -7.07 -0.42
N ARG A 59 -0.18 -7.25 -0.49
CA ARG A 59 0.47 -8.10 -1.50
C ARG A 59 1.46 -9.06 -0.87
N ARG A 60 1.61 -10.23 -1.50
CA ARG A 60 2.64 -11.23 -1.12
C ARG A 60 4.06 -10.70 -1.26
N ASP A 61 4.27 -9.76 -2.19
CA ASP A 61 5.56 -9.11 -2.40
C ASP A 61 5.94 -8.13 -1.28
N GLU A 62 5.05 -7.90 -0.30
CA GLU A 62 5.24 -6.95 0.80
C GLU A 62 5.60 -5.52 0.33
N LYS A 63 5.23 -5.18 -0.91
CA LYS A 63 5.50 -3.86 -1.54
C LYS A 63 4.51 -2.79 -1.15
N VAL A 64 3.33 -3.21 -0.71
CA VAL A 64 2.19 -2.34 -0.44
C VAL A 64 1.45 -2.88 0.77
N ALA A 65 0.98 -1.97 1.60
CA ALA A 65 0.27 -2.27 2.82
C ALA A 65 -0.78 -1.20 3.11
N VAL A 66 -1.77 -1.57 3.92
CA VAL A 66 -2.74 -0.65 4.50
C VAL A 66 -2.45 -0.52 5.98
N GLY A 67 -2.41 0.70 6.50
CA GLY A 67 -2.26 0.93 7.92
C GLY A 67 -3.56 0.74 8.69
N THR A 68 -3.44 0.67 10.01
CA THR A 68 -4.59 0.66 10.92
C THR A 68 -5.46 1.91 10.85
N ASP A 69 -4.94 3.02 10.30
CA ASP A 69 -5.66 4.27 9.98
C ASP A 69 -6.47 4.21 8.66
N GLY A 70 -6.42 3.10 7.91
CA GLY A 70 -7.06 3.01 6.59
C GLY A 70 -6.30 3.74 5.48
N GLU A 71 -5.07 4.16 5.77
CA GLU A 71 -4.19 4.79 4.79
C GLU A 71 -3.36 3.77 4.02
N TYR A 72 -3.07 4.10 2.77
CA TYR A 72 -2.26 3.26 1.89
C TYR A 72 -0.79 3.63 1.97
N TYR A 73 0.04 2.61 2.16
CA TYR A 73 1.48 2.76 2.27
C TYR A 73 2.19 1.90 1.22
N VAL A 74 3.06 2.55 0.45
CA VAL A 74 4.00 1.87 -0.44
C VAL A 74 5.30 1.65 0.32
N LEU A 75 5.68 0.39 0.47
CA LEU A 75 6.84 -0.05 1.23
C LEU A 75 8.13 -0.03 0.41
N GLY A 76 8.05 0.13 -0.90
CA GLY A 76 9.20 0.34 -1.77
C GLY A 76 9.75 1.76 -1.67
N VAL A 77 10.91 1.91 -1.03
CA VAL A 77 11.60 3.20 -0.88
C VAL A 77 12.94 3.20 -1.63
N PRO A 78 13.44 4.36 -2.09
CA PRO A 78 14.78 4.47 -2.64
C PRO A 78 15.82 4.08 -1.60
N THR A 79 16.87 3.36 -2.03
CA THR A 79 17.91 2.84 -1.16
C THR A 79 18.59 3.98 -0.39
N SER A 80 18.36 4.02 0.92
CA SER A 80 18.81 5.10 1.80
C SER A 80 19.55 4.52 3.00
N LEU A 81 20.87 4.67 3.05
CA LEU A 81 21.68 4.20 4.19
C LEU A 81 21.31 4.91 5.50
N ARG A 82 20.86 6.17 5.45
CA ARG A 82 20.36 6.90 6.63
C ARG A 82 19.08 6.28 7.19
N ALA A 83 18.21 5.77 6.32
CA ALA A 83 16.97 5.10 6.72
C ALA A 83 17.23 3.74 7.36
N LEU A 84 18.37 3.07 7.07
CA LEU A 84 18.77 1.84 7.77
C LEU A 84 19.09 2.12 9.24
N LEU A 85 19.74 3.25 9.53
CA LEU A 85 20.15 3.62 10.87
C LEU A 85 19.03 4.27 11.70
N ARG A 86 18.20 5.13 11.10
CA ARG A 86 17.11 5.83 11.80
C ARG A 86 15.72 5.22 11.64
N GLY A 87 15.57 4.23 10.76
CA GLY A 87 14.25 3.81 10.28
C GLY A 87 13.71 4.74 9.20
N THR A 88 12.61 4.35 8.58
CA THR A 88 11.90 5.20 7.62
C THR A 88 10.45 5.36 8.06
N THR A 89 9.97 6.60 8.01
CA THR A 89 8.54 6.88 8.12
C THR A 89 7.94 6.73 6.72
N LEU A 90 6.82 6.04 6.64
CA LEU A 90 6.10 5.87 5.38
C LEU A 90 5.18 7.07 5.22
N VAL A 91 5.27 7.76 4.10
CA VAL A 91 4.32 8.82 3.79
C VAL A 91 3.05 8.14 3.27
N PRO A 92 1.87 8.41 3.86
CA PRO A 92 0.62 7.91 3.31
C PRO A 92 0.47 8.44 1.89
N GLN A 93 0.25 7.53 0.95
CA GLN A 93 0.08 7.89 -0.45
C GLN A 93 -1.36 7.66 -0.88
N ASP A 94 -1.76 8.43 -1.88
CA ASP A 94 -3.08 8.34 -2.46
C ASP A 94 -3.21 6.98 -3.18
N PRO A 95 -4.13 6.10 -2.75
CA PRO A 95 -4.19 4.74 -3.26
C PRO A 95 -4.68 4.73 -4.71
N PRO A 96 -3.88 4.22 -5.66
CA PRO A 96 -4.38 4.01 -7.00
C PRO A 96 -5.38 2.85 -7.00
N LEU A 97 -6.47 2.97 -7.76
CA LEU A 97 -7.45 1.90 -7.94
C LEU A 97 -6.82 0.65 -8.60
N VAL A 98 -5.80 0.87 -9.43
CA VAL A 98 -5.01 -0.18 -10.11
C VAL A 98 -3.58 -0.17 -9.58
N ILE A 99 -3.17 -1.26 -8.93
CA ILE A 99 -1.79 -1.45 -8.48
C ILE A 99 -1.00 -2.15 -9.59
N GLY A 100 -0.27 -1.36 -10.39
CA GLY A 100 0.70 -1.87 -11.35
C GLY A 100 0.33 -1.59 -12.80
N ALA A 101 0.79 -0.43 -13.30
CA ALA A 101 0.79 -0.11 -14.73
C ALA A 101 2.19 -0.30 -15.39
N GLY A 102 3.12 -1.07 -14.79
CA GLY A 102 4.50 -1.10 -15.29
C GLY A 102 5.40 -2.25 -14.84
N GLY A 103 4.83 -3.41 -14.49
CA GLY A 103 5.59 -4.63 -14.18
C GLY A 103 5.65 -5.57 -15.38
N LYS A 104 6.82 -6.18 -15.62
CA LYS A 104 7.21 -7.02 -16.76
C LYS A 104 6.33 -8.26 -17.03
N ASP A 105 5.32 -8.51 -16.21
CA ASP A 105 4.43 -9.69 -16.25
C ASP A 105 2.95 -9.38 -16.55
N GLY A 106 2.56 -8.11 -16.79
CA GLY A 106 1.23 -7.80 -17.34
C GLY A 106 0.01 -8.06 -16.45
N GLU A 107 0.19 -8.53 -15.21
CA GLU A 107 -0.91 -8.77 -14.28
C GLU A 107 -1.21 -7.49 -13.49
N SER A 108 -2.07 -6.63 -14.05
CA SER A 108 -2.68 -5.52 -13.32
C SER A 108 -3.52 -6.10 -12.19
N LEU A 109 -3.09 -5.92 -10.95
CA LEU A 109 -3.84 -6.37 -9.79
C LEU A 109 -4.72 -5.21 -9.31
N ASP A 110 -6.03 -5.37 -9.43
CA ASP A 110 -7.01 -4.46 -8.85
C ASP A 110 -6.85 -4.41 -7.34
N LEU A 111 -6.85 -3.20 -6.77
CA LEU A 111 -6.84 -2.98 -5.32
C LEU A 111 -7.86 -3.86 -4.56
N PRO A 112 -9.13 -4.00 -4.99
CA PRO A 112 -10.09 -4.89 -4.32
C PRO A 112 -9.67 -6.36 -4.30
N ASP A 113 -9.01 -6.87 -5.33
CA ASP A 113 -8.54 -8.27 -5.36
C ASP A 113 -7.39 -8.47 -4.34
N ALA A 114 -6.48 -7.49 -4.25
CA ALA A 114 -5.42 -7.47 -3.25
C ALA A 114 -5.97 -7.44 -1.81
N LEU A 115 -6.99 -6.61 -1.56
CA LEU A 115 -7.67 -6.53 -0.26
C LEU A 115 -8.37 -7.85 0.10
N ALA A 116 -9.12 -8.43 -0.84
CA ALA A 116 -9.81 -9.70 -0.63
C ALA A 116 -8.84 -10.85 -0.31
N ARG A 117 -7.65 -10.86 -0.93
CA ARG A 117 -6.60 -11.86 -0.63
C ARG A 117 -5.97 -11.64 0.74
N ALA A 118 -5.75 -10.39 1.15
CA ALA A 118 -5.18 -10.07 2.44
C ALA A 118 -6.11 -10.46 3.61
N LEU A 119 -7.43 -10.41 3.42
CA LEU A 119 -8.43 -10.85 4.41
C LEU A 119 -8.54 -12.38 4.55
N GLN A 120 -8.03 -13.15 3.57
CA GLN A 120 -8.10 -14.62 3.58
C GLN A 120 -6.86 -15.29 4.20
N ARG A 121 -5.92 -14.49 4.74
CA ARG A 121 -4.67 -14.99 5.32
C ARG A 121 -4.73 -15.16 6.83
#